data_AF-C3QMA8-F1
#
_entry.id   AF-C3QMA8-F1
#
_cell.length_a   1.000
_cell.length_b   1.000
_cell.length_c   1.000
_cell.angle_alpha   90.00
_cell.angle_beta   90.00
_cell.angle_gamma   90.00
#
_symmetry.space_group_name_H-M   'P 1'
#
loop_
_entity.id
_entity.type
_entity.pdbx_description
1 polymer ?
#
loop_
_entity_poly.entity_id
_entity_poly.type
_entity_poly.pdbx_seq_one_letter_code
_entity_poly.pdbx_strand_id
1 'polypeptide(L)'
;MKTYSKKFLVTFFFSMLPMLLMSCSMDPEKASFSISGNLEKLQIGNDGFTEVYSIKSNTEWKFVNETDQSWVTVSPAKGSGNGTVTITANANTGTGRTAVFRVVPNGVKTQEIEIIQGNSYIPTTDGEFPIIAWTGVEADKSLEKFPVMKASGINIYLGWYDDLETTLKVLDAAQKTGVKMITSCKDLLSVATAEEVVKAMMNHPALYAYHLKDEPEVNDLPGLGELVKKIKTIDSHHPCYINLYPNWAWGKELYSENVKSFIEQVPVPFISFDNYPIVSINGAPSIVRPDWYRNLEEISAAAKENNKPFWAFALALSHKLDETHFYKIPTLPELRLQVFSDLAYGAQAIQYFTYRGLQHDDPTEVYDLVKTVNQEVQQLAGIFLGAQVISVSHTGSEIPEGTKALGSLPTPIKSLTTSDTGAVVSVLEKGGNQYLVVVNRDFRNVMNLSIDVDSSVSRVLKNGSTTTPDGSTIAVEPGDMVIFTWRK
;
A
#
# COMPACT_ATOMS: atom_id res chain seq x y z
N MET A 1 -36.89 97.53 27.58
CA MET A 1 -37.06 98.05 26.20
C MET A 1 -35.68 98.44 25.67
N LYS A 2 -35.30 97.94 24.49
CA LYS A 2 -34.16 98.34 23.62
C LYS A 2 -32.69 98.03 24.05
N THR A 3 -32.13 97.11 23.26
CA THR A 3 -30.75 97.00 22.69
C THR A 3 -29.69 98.06 23.00
N TYR A 4 -28.42 97.65 23.20
CA TYR A 4 -27.27 97.92 22.31
C TYR A 4 -25.98 97.16 22.74
N SER A 5 -25.13 96.90 21.74
CA SER A 5 -23.86 96.16 21.68
C SER A 5 -22.64 96.87 22.33
N LYS A 6 -21.67 96.10 22.88
CA LYS A 6 -20.22 96.13 22.48
C LYS A 6 -19.28 95.30 23.40
N LYS A 7 -18.48 94.44 22.73
CA LYS A 7 -17.04 94.13 22.86
C LYS A 7 -16.38 93.80 24.23
N PHE A 8 -15.84 92.57 24.27
CA PHE A 8 -14.47 92.15 24.65
C PHE A 8 -13.76 92.81 25.85
N LEU A 9 -13.44 92.01 26.88
CA LEU A 9 -12.05 91.76 27.29
C LEU A 9 -11.93 90.43 28.06
N VAL A 10 -10.89 89.68 27.73
CA VAL A 10 -10.51 88.35 28.19
C VAL A 10 -9.70 88.44 29.48
N THR A 11 -9.96 87.59 30.48
CA THR A 11 -8.89 87.10 31.40
C THR A 11 -9.24 85.74 32.05
N PHE A 12 -8.49 84.73 31.61
CA PHE A 12 -8.03 83.48 32.26
C PHE A 12 -8.85 82.81 33.39
N PHE A 13 -9.40 81.63 33.07
CA PHE A 13 -9.83 80.62 34.04
C PHE A 13 -8.76 79.53 34.17
N PHE A 14 -8.22 79.35 35.38
CA PHE A 14 -7.48 78.15 35.79
C PHE A 14 -8.51 77.09 36.22
N SER A 15 -8.54 75.93 35.57
CA SER A 15 -9.38 74.80 35.96
C SER A 15 -8.59 73.50 35.77
N MET A 16 -8.31 72.82 36.88
CA MET A 16 -7.71 71.49 36.94
C MET A 16 -8.57 70.49 36.18
N LEU A 17 -7.95 69.78 35.23
CA LEU A 17 -8.51 68.62 34.55
C LEU A 17 -7.90 67.35 35.18
N PRO A 18 -8.68 66.38 35.67
CA PRO A 18 -8.13 65.10 36.12
C PRO A 18 -7.68 64.28 34.91
N MET A 19 -6.40 63.89 34.88
CA MET A 19 -5.88 62.90 33.94
C MET A 19 -6.51 61.54 34.22
N LEU A 20 -7.53 61.18 33.46
CA LEU A 20 -7.94 59.79 33.26
C LEU A 20 -6.92 59.12 32.35
N LEU A 21 -5.98 58.37 32.94
CA LEU A 21 -5.16 57.41 32.21
C LEU A 21 -6.07 56.27 31.72
N MET A 22 -6.49 56.33 30.46
CA MET A 22 -6.97 55.14 29.75
C MET A 22 -5.79 54.19 29.57
N SER A 23 -5.62 53.27 30.51
CA SER A 23 -4.86 52.05 30.29
C SER A 23 -5.68 51.15 29.37
N CYS A 24 -5.49 51.27 28.05
CA CYS A 24 -5.82 50.17 27.15
C CYS A 24 -4.89 49.00 27.49
N SER A 25 -5.32 48.08 28.36
CA SER A 25 -4.74 46.74 28.35
C SER A 25 -5.18 46.10 27.04
N MET A 26 -4.31 46.08 26.04
CA MET A 26 -4.42 45.06 25.01
C MET A 26 -4.36 43.73 25.76
N ASP A 27 -5.45 42.96 25.73
CA ASP A 27 -5.39 41.59 26.21
C ASP A 27 -4.20 40.92 25.52
N PRO A 28 -3.28 40.27 26.25
CA PRO A 28 -2.14 39.63 25.63
C PRO A 28 -2.65 38.68 24.55
N GLU A 29 -2.11 38.81 23.34
CA GLU A 29 -2.46 37.93 22.24
C GLU A 29 -2.36 36.47 22.70
N LYS A 30 -3.44 35.72 22.52
CA LYS A 30 -3.48 34.31 22.92
C LYS A 30 -2.34 33.57 22.23
N ALA A 31 -1.58 32.80 22.99
CA ALA A 31 -0.50 31.98 22.45
C ALA A 31 -1.04 31.04 21.35
N SER A 32 -0.29 30.92 20.26
CA SER A 32 -0.65 30.17 19.07
C SER A 32 0.56 29.47 18.48
N PHE A 33 0.33 28.28 17.94
CA PHE A 33 1.33 27.47 17.27
C PHE A 33 0.64 26.64 16.19
N SER A 34 1.23 26.56 15.01
CA SER A 34 0.86 25.63 13.95
C SER A 34 2.09 25.28 13.11
N ILE A 35 2.10 24.07 12.59
CA ILE A 35 3.10 23.56 11.66
C ILE A 35 2.41 23.26 10.33
N SER A 36 3.05 23.62 9.21
CA SER A 36 2.52 23.37 7.87
C SER A 36 2.18 21.89 7.68
N GLY A 37 1.00 21.60 7.13
CA GLY A 37 0.52 20.23 6.93
C GLY A 37 -0.19 19.61 8.13
N ASN A 38 -0.34 20.33 9.26
CA ASN A 38 -0.96 19.80 10.48
C ASN A 38 -0.39 18.42 10.86
N LEU A 39 0.93 18.32 10.92
CA LEU A 39 1.64 17.07 11.18
C LEU A 39 1.29 16.49 12.56
N GLU A 40 0.42 15.48 12.56
CA GLU A 40 0.23 14.52 13.66
C GLU A 40 0.93 13.18 13.33
N LYS A 41 0.96 12.82 12.04
CA LYS A 41 1.60 11.61 11.53
C LYS A 41 2.34 11.90 10.22
N LEU A 42 3.55 11.37 10.09
CA LEU A 42 4.41 11.49 8.91
C LEU A 42 4.85 10.10 8.45
N GLN A 43 4.27 9.61 7.36
CA GLN A 43 4.67 8.35 6.72
C GLN A 43 5.70 8.61 5.62
N ILE A 44 6.90 8.07 5.78
CA ILE A 44 8.01 8.21 4.83
C ILE A 44 8.45 6.83 4.30
N GLY A 45 8.99 6.81 3.09
CA GLY A 45 9.47 5.60 2.44
C GLY A 45 10.72 5.02 3.10
N ASN A 46 11.17 3.87 2.61
CA ASN A 46 12.40 3.24 3.10
C ASN A 46 13.66 4.07 2.79
N ASP A 47 13.59 5.06 1.90
CA ASP A 47 14.75 5.87 1.55
C ASP A 47 15.05 6.95 2.60
N GLY A 48 16.22 7.57 2.46
CA GLY A 48 16.53 8.78 3.22
C GLY A 48 15.50 9.88 2.92
N PHE A 49 15.05 10.57 3.95
CA PHE A 49 14.02 11.60 3.86
C PHE A 49 14.55 12.93 4.38
N THR A 50 14.25 14.03 3.70
CA THR A 50 14.55 15.38 4.19
C THR A 50 13.48 16.33 3.67
N GLU A 51 12.74 16.96 4.59
CA GLU A 51 11.70 17.93 4.24
C GLU A 51 11.70 19.11 5.22
N VAL A 52 11.32 20.29 4.72
CA VAL A 52 11.26 21.54 5.49
C VAL A 52 9.80 21.91 5.73
N TYR A 53 9.44 22.09 6.99
CA TYR A 53 8.12 22.53 7.43
C TYR A 53 8.17 23.95 7.97
N SER A 54 7.12 24.71 7.67
CA SER A 54 6.95 26.09 8.17
C SER A 54 6.20 26.09 9.50
N ILE A 55 6.68 26.85 10.48
CA ILE A 55 6.01 27.12 11.74
C ILE A 55 5.41 28.53 11.71
N LYS A 56 4.13 28.64 12.07
CA LYS A 56 3.50 29.91 12.44
C LYS A 56 3.22 29.90 13.94
N SER A 57 3.84 30.81 14.68
CA SER A 57 3.71 30.90 16.13
C SER A 57 4.00 32.31 16.64
N ASN A 58 3.40 32.68 17.77
CA ASN A 58 3.71 33.89 18.53
C ASN A 58 4.36 33.56 19.89
N THR A 59 4.82 32.33 20.08
CA THR A 59 5.41 31.83 21.33
C THR A 59 6.69 31.02 21.09
N GLU A 60 7.37 30.62 22.16
CA GLU A 60 8.48 29.67 22.12
C GLU A 60 7.98 28.25 21.87
N TRP A 61 8.76 27.44 21.18
CA TRP A 61 8.44 26.05 20.88
C TRP A 61 9.68 25.15 20.93
N LYS A 62 9.46 23.88 21.27
CA LYS A 62 10.49 22.85 21.38
C LYS A 62 9.98 21.51 20.86
N PHE A 63 10.82 20.77 20.15
CA PHE A 63 10.64 19.37 19.79
C PHE A 63 11.45 18.49 20.77
N VAL A 64 10.82 17.45 21.27
CA VAL A 64 11.41 16.44 22.16
C VAL A 64 11.28 15.09 21.47
N ASN A 65 12.39 14.40 21.19
CA ASN A 65 12.35 13.02 20.71
C ASN A 65 11.99 12.12 21.90
N GLU A 66 10.80 11.54 21.90
CA GLU A 66 10.29 10.74 23.03
C GLU A 66 10.73 9.28 22.95
N THR A 67 11.01 8.81 21.74
CA THR A 67 11.39 7.43 21.45
C THR A 67 12.91 7.21 21.38
N ASP A 68 13.69 8.27 21.58
CA ASP A 68 15.17 8.29 21.50
C ASP A 68 15.72 7.66 20.20
N GLN A 69 14.98 7.81 19.10
CA GLN A 69 15.36 7.25 17.80
C GLN A 69 16.34 8.18 17.09
N SER A 70 17.58 7.71 16.88
CA SER A 70 18.65 8.49 16.24
C SER A 70 18.58 8.51 14.70
N TRP A 71 17.75 7.65 14.10
CA TRP A 71 17.61 7.58 12.65
C TRP A 71 16.80 8.74 12.08
N VAL A 72 16.12 9.53 12.91
CA VAL A 72 15.39 10.75 12.52
C VAL A 72 15.75 11.91 13.44
N THR A 73 15.91 13.08 12.85
CA THR A 73 16.28 14.31 13.55
C THR A 73 15.38 15.47 13.12
N VAL A 74 15.21 16.42 14.05
CA VAL A 74 14.44 17.66 13.85
C VAL A 74 15.36 18.83 14.15
N SER A 75 15.56 19.74 13.20
CA SER A 75 16.47 20.88 13.35
C SER A 75 15.88 22.19 12.77
N PRO A 76 15.89 23.31 13.52
CA PRO A 76 16.29 23.41 14.92
C PRO A 76 15.27 22.73 15.84
N ALA A 77 15.74 22.10 16.93
CA ALA A 77 14.86 21.43 17.91
C ALA A 77 14.10 22.40 18.83
N LYS A 78 14.39 23.70 18.77
CA LYS A 78 13.68 24.75 19.51
C LYS A 78 13.76 26.08 18.76
N GLY A 79 12.79 26.95 18.99
CA GLY A 79 12.74 28.28 18.41
C GLY A 79 11.69 29.17 19.07
N SER A 80 11.51 30.36 18.53
CA SER A 80 10.52 31.33 19.01
C SER A 80 9.92 32.08 17.82
N GLY A 81 8.62 32.34 17.90
CA GLY A 81 7.87 32.96 16.82
C GLY A 81 7.77 32.08 15.58
N ASN A 82 7.53 32.72 14.43
CA ASN A 82 7.53 32.03 13.13
C ASN A 82 8.93 31.49 12.80
N GLY A 83 8.98 30.37 12.11
CA GLY A 83 10.26 29.76 11.72
C GLY A 83 10.08 28.59 10.76
N THR A 84 11.16 27.85 10.57
CA THR A 84 11.15 26.60 9.82
C THR A 84 11.86 25.51 10.61
N VAL A 85 11.51 24.27 10.33
CA VAL A 85 12.09 23.05 10.90
C VAL A 85 12.34 22.09 9.76
N THR A 86 13.51 21.47 9.74
CA THR A 86 13.84 20.37 8.85
C THR A 86 13.71 19.06 9.61
N ILE A 87 12.94 18.12 9.06
CA ILE A 87 12.91 16.73 9.50
C ILE A 87 13.79 15.92 8.55
N THR A 88 14.77 15.20 9.10
CA THR A 88 15.70 14.37 8.32
C THR A 88 15.72 12.96 8.86
N ALA A 89 15.50 11.96 8.02
CA ALA A 89 15.59 10.54 8.36
C ALA A 89 16.61 9.80 7.48
N ASN A 90 17.40 8.92 8.09
CA ASN A 90 18.32 8.02 7.40
C ASN A 90 17.54 6.96 6.63
N ALA A 91 18.10 6.37 5.56
CA ALA A 91 17.47 5.23 4.88
C ALA A 91 17.23 4.03 5.85
N ASN A 92 16.18 3.28 5.58
CA ASN A 92 15.79 2.04 6.24
C ASN A 92 15.81 0.88 5.24
N THR A 93 16.65 -0.12 5.49
CA THR A 93 16.73 -1.34 4.66
C THR A 93 15.96 -2.52 5.26
N GLY A 94 15.31 -2.33 6.41
CA GLY A 94 14.59 -3.37 7.14
C GLY A 94 13.08 -3.16 7.14
N THR A 95 12.40 -3.77 8.11
CA THR A 95 10.98 -3.53 8.39
C THR A 95 10.74 -2.11 8.90
N GLY A 96 9.49 -1.67 8.83
CA GLY A 96 9.09 -0.32 9.21
C GLY A 96 9.47 0.02 10.64
N ARG A 97 9.90 1.26 10.87
CA ARG A 97 10.32 1.79 12.18
C ARG A 97 9.57 3.07 12.50
N THR A 98 9.33 3.31 13.79
CA THR A 98 8.54 4.46 14.27
C THR A 98 9.36 5.29 15.26
N ALA A 99 9.23 6.60 15.18
CA ALA A 99 9.73 7.58 16.14
C ALA A 99 8.62 8.55 16.51
N VAL A 100 8.59 9.00 17.76
CA VAL A 100 7.61 10.00 18.23
C VAL A 100 8.36 11.23 18.71
N PHE A 101 7.96 12.39 18.19
CA PHE A 101 8.39 13.70 18.67
C PHE A 101 7.24 14.42 19.34
N ARG A 102 7.45 14.92 20.56
CA ARG A 102 6.50 15.83 21.21
C ARG A 102 6.89 17.27 20.94
N VAL A 103 5.95 18.04 20.41
CA VAL A 103 6.06 19.49 20.26
C VAL A 103 5.48 20.16 21.50
N VAL A 104 6.26 21.03 22.10
CA VAL A 104 5.96 21.75 23.34
C VAL A 104 6.02 23.26 23.09
N PRO A 105 4.94 23.88 22.59
CA PRO A 105 4.84 25.33 22.50
C PRO A 105 4.42 25.92 23.86
N ASN A 106 4.97 27.07 24.24
CA ASN A 106 4.67 27.71 25.51
C ASN A 106 3.27 28.35 25.49
N GLY A 107 2.40 27.97 26.44
CA GLY A 107 1.02 28.49 26.52
C GLY A 107 0.04 27.89 25.52
N VAL A 108 0.45 26.87 24.74
CA VAL A 108 -0.40 26.11 23.81
C VAL A 108 -0.37 24.64 24.21
N LYS A 109 -1.43 23.88 23.90
CA LYS A 109 -1.45 22.44 24.12
C LYS A 109 -0.30 21.77 23.35
N THR A 110 0.37 20.81 23.97
CA THR A 110 1.36 19.98 23.30
C THR A 110 0.70 19.10 22.23
N GLN A 111 1.46 18.78 21.18
CA GLN A 111 1.05 17.83 20.14
C GLN A 111 2.16 16.82 19.90
N GLU A 112 1.79 15.61 19.47
CA GLU A 112 2.72 14.55 19.10
C GLU A 112 2.81 14.44 17.59
N ILE A 113 4.00 14.11 17.09
CA ILE A 113 4.28 13.82 15.70
C ILE A 113 4.85 12.41 15.65
N GLU A 114 4.06 11.47 15.14
CA GLU A 114 4.51 10.12 14.86
C GLU A 114 5.15 10.07 13.47
N ILE A 115 6.42 9.67 13.40
CA ILE A 115 7.16 9.50 12.15
C ILE A 115 7.37 8.01 11.93
N ILE A 116 6.82 7.49 10.83
CA ILE A 116 6.91 6.07 10.45
C ILE A 116 7.70 5.97 9.16
N GLN A 117 8.73 5.12 9.14
CA GLN A 117 9.59 4.92 7.98
C GLN A 117 9.55 3.49 7.47
N GLY A 118 9.13 3.34 6.21
CA GLY A 118 9.04 2.05 5.51
C GLY A 118 7.84 1.23 5.94
N ASN A 119 7.46 0.25 5.11
CA ASN A 119 6.38 -0.69 5.42
C ASN A 119 6.73 -1.49 6.68
N SER A 120 5.79 -1.61 7.63
CA SER A 120 5.97 -2.40 8.86
C SER A 120 6.37 -3.86 8.59
N TYR A 121 6.11 -4.34 7.38
CA TYR A 121 6.46 -5.66 6.88
C TYR A 121 6.86 -5.58 5.41
N ILE A 122 7.93 -6.28 5.05
CA ILE A 122 8.30 -6.56 3.66
C ILE A 122 8.28 -8.08 3.53
N PRO A 123 7.42 -8.65 2.67
CA PRO A 123 7.47 -10.08 2.37
C PRO A 123 8.87 -10.49 1.90
N THR A 124 9.41 -11.60 2.41
CA THR A 124 10.74 -12.09 2.02
C THR A 124 10.71 -13.55 1.60
N THR A 125 11.07 -13.81 0.35
CA THR A 125 11.32 -15.16 -0.17
C THR A 125 12.72 -15.21 -0.76
N ASP A 126 13.75 -15.21 0.09
CA ASP A 126 15.17 -15.27 -0.31
C ASP A 126 15.59 -14.21 -1.36
N GLY A 127 14.97 -13.03 -1.31
CA GLY A 127 15.23 -11.90 -2.23
C GLY A 127 14.38 -11.89 -3.51
N GLU A 128 13.53 -12.88 -3.72
CA GLU A 128 12.55 -12.93 -4.81
C GLU A 128 11.26 -12.19 -4.46
N PHE A 129 10.47 -11.84 -5.48
CA PHE A 129 9.10 -11.38 -5.28
C PHE A 129 8.24 -12.56 -4.80
N PRO A 130 7.40 -12.42 -3.75
CA PRO A 130 6.55 -13.51 -3.29
C PRO A 130 5.40 -13.75 -4.26
N ILE A 131 5.32 -14.98 -4.76
CA ILE A 131 4.27 -15.43 -5.67
C ILE A 131 3.67 -16.71 -5.10
N ILE A 132 2.36 -16.66 -4.82
CA ILE A 132 1.62 -17.67 -4.07
C ILE A 132 0.71 -18.45 -5.03
N ALA A 133 0.69 -19.78 -4.94
CA ALA A 133 -0.40 -20.60 -5.48
C ALA A 133 -1.36 -21.02 -4.37
N TRP A 134 -2.64 -20.74 -4.53
CA TRP A 134 -3.68 -21.19 -3.62
C TRP A 134 -4.15 -22.61 -3.96
N THR A 135 -4.18 -23.48 -2.96
CA THR A 135 -4.78 -24.83 -2.91
C THR A 135 -4.47 -25.71 -4.14
N GLY A 136 -5.08 -26.89 -4.24
CA GLY A 136 -4.97 -27.74 -5.44
C GLY A 136 -3.80 -28.72 -5.52
N VAL A 137 -3.06 -28.92 -4.41
CA VAL A 137 -2.02 -29.96 -4.29
C VAL A 137 -2.45 -30.97 -3.24
N GLU A 138 -2.73 -32.20 -3.68
CA GLU A 138 -2.97 -33.33 -2.81
C GLU A 138 -1.70 -33.65 -1.99
N ALA A 139 -1.86 -34.01 -0.70
CA ALA A 139 -0.72 -34.14 0.22
C ALA A 139 0.33 -35.17 -0.25
N ASP A 140 -0.13 -36.29 -0.80
CA ASP A 140 0.70 -37.37 -1.34
C ASP A 140 1.38 -37.02 -2.67
N LYS A 141 0.88 -36.02 -3.40
CA LYS A 141 1.47 -35.50 -4.65
C LYS A 141 2.38 -34.29 -4.44
N SER A 142 2.57 -33.83 -3.20
CA SER A 142 3.35 -32.62 -2.89
C SER A 142 4.79 -32.65 -3.43
N LEU A 143 5.52 -33.76 -3.25
CA LEU A 143 6.89 -33.93 -3.76
C LEU A 143 6.98 -33.89 -5.29
N GLU A 144 5.93 -34.29 -5.99
CA GLU A 144 5.86 -34.30 -7.45
C GLU A 144 5.46 -32.92 -8.00
N LYS A 145 4.48 -32.27 -7.38
CA LYS A 145 3.88 -31.02 -7.86
C LYS A 145 4.67 -29.77 -7.49
N PHE A 146 5.32 -29.73 -6.32
CA PHE A 146 6.07 -28.53 -5.91
C PHE A 146 7.25 -28.17 -6.82
N PRO A 147 8.03 -29.10 -7.39
CA PRO A 147 9.03 -28.76 -8.40
C PRO A 147 8.43 -28.12 -9.66
N VAL A 148 7.27 -28.61 -10.12
CA VAL A 148 6.56 -28.07 -11.28
C VAL A 148 6.03 -26.66 -10.99
N MET A 149 5.46 -26.46 -9.80
CA MET A 149 5.05 -25.15 -9.28
C MET A 149 6.22 -24.17 -9.23
N LYS A 150 7.35 -24.57 -8.63
CA LYS A 150 8.54 -23.72 -8.54
C LYS A 150 9.09 -23.34 -9.92
N ALA A 151 9.05 -24.26 -10.88
CA ALA A 151 9.46 -24.01 -12.25
C ALA A 151 8.57 -23.01 -13.02
N SER A 152 7.36 -22.71 -12.53
CA SER A 152 6.53 -21.62 -13.05
C SER A 152 6.81 -20.26 -12.39
N GLY A 153 7.77 -20.19 -11.45
CA GLY A 153 8.11 -18.96 -10.73
C GLY A 153 7.32 -18.73 -9.44
N ILE A 154 6.47 -19.67 -9.04
CA ILE A 154 5.74 -19.65 -7.77
C ILE A 154 6.67 -20.16 -6.67
N ASN A 155 6.91 -19.36 -5.62
CA ASN A 155 7.83 -19.71 -4.53
C ASN A 155 7.13 -19.97 -3.19
N ILE A 156 5.83 -19.72 -3.10
CA ILE A 156 5.01 -20.03 -1.93
C ILE A 156 3.78 -20.85 -2.35
N TYR A 157 3.51 -21.93 -1.62
CA TYR A 157 2.26 -22.67 -1.70
C TYR A 157 1.36 -22.35 -0.51
N LEU A 158 0.08 -22.05 -0.75
CA LEU A 158 -0.93 -21.96 0.30
C LEU A 158 -1.84 -23.20 0.24
N GLY A 159 -1.83 -24.01 1.29
CA GLY A 159 -2.68 -25.20 1.38
C GLY A 159 -2.95 -25.61 2.82
N TRP A 160 -4.10 -26.23 3.06
CA TRP A 160 -4.51 -26.72 4.37
C TRP A 160 -4.92 -28.18 4.29
N TYR A 161 -4.67 -28.91 5.37
CA TYR A 161 -4.92 -30.36 5.45
C TYR A 161 -5.69 -30.69 6.73
N ASP A 162 -6.28 -31.88 6.77
CA ASP A 162 -7.23 -32.26 7.83
C ASP A 162 -6.59 -32.32 9.22
N ASP A 163 -5.31 -32.73 9.29
CA ASP A 163 -4.58 -32.95 10.54
C ASP A 163 -3.12 -32.48 10.48
N LEU A 164 -2.52 -32.30 11.66
CA LEU A 164 -1.15 -31.84 11.82
C LEU A 164 -0.13 -32.81 11.22
N GLU A 165 -0.35 -34.12 11.29
CA GLU A 165 0.60 -35.11 10.75
C GLU A 165 0.75 -34.95 9.23
N THR A 166 -0.37 -34.81 8.54
CA THR A 166 -0.43 -34.58 7.10
C THR A 166 0.18 -33.23 6.74
N THR A 167 -0.16 -32.16 7.49
CA THR A 167 0.45 -30.83 7.27
C THR A 167 1.97 -30.86 7.42
N LEU A 168 2.51 -31.55 8.42
CA LEU A 168 3.96 -31.70 8.61
C LEU A 168 4.61 -32.46 7.45
N LYS A 169 3.98 -33.52 6.93
CA LYS A 169 4.48 -34.25 5.74
C LYS A 169 4.55 -33.36 4.51
N VAL A 170 3.58 -32.47 4.30
CA VAL A 170 3.60 -31.54 3.17
C VAL A 170 4.63 -30.43 3.39
N LEU A 171 4.79 -29.93 4.62
CA LEU A 171 5.87 -29.01 4.97
C LEU A 171 7.25 -29.62 4.67
N ASP A 172 7.48 -30.88 5.01
CA ASP A 172 8.72 -31.61 4.68
C ASP A 172 8.95 -31.66 3.16
N ALA A 173 7.89 -31.90 2.37
CA ALA A 173 7.96 -31.90 0.91
C ALA A 173 8.29 -30.51 0.36
N ALA A 174 7.69 -29.45 0.93
CA ALA A 174 7.96 -28.07 0.57
C ALA A 174 9.43 -27.72 0.85
N GLN A 175 9.97 -28.11 2.01
CA GLN A 175 11.38 -27.93 2.33
C GLN A 175 12.30 -28.64 1.33
N LYS A 176 12.03 -29.91 1.01
CA LYS A 176 12.85 -30.71 0.08
C LYS A 176 12.89 -30.12 -1.34
N THR A 177 11.84 -29.40 -1.72
CA THR A 177 11.68 -28.83 -3.07
C THR A 177 11.99 -27.33 -3.11
N GLY A 178 12.28 -26.73 -1.95
CA GLY A 178 12.58 -25.31 -1.81
C GLY A 178 11.38 -24.41 -2.11
N VAL A 179 10.17 -24.87 -1.81
CA VAL A 179 8.93 -24.08 -1.79
C VAL A 179 8.63 -23.70 -0.34
N LYS A 180 8.19 -22.47 -0.12
CA LYS A 180 7.70 -22.02 1.19
C LYS A 180 6.20 -22.28 1.31
N MET A 181 5.67 -22.38 2.51
CA MET A 181 4.29 -22.83 2.71
C MET A 181 3.52 -21.95 3.69
N ILE A 182 2.39 -21.45 3.24
CA ILE A 182 1.33 -20.91 4.09
C ILE A 182 0.36 -22.05 4.38
N THR A 183 0.14 -22.40 5.64
CA THR A 183 -0.66 -23.59 5.94
C THR A 183 -1.53 -23.51 7.17
N SER A 184 -2.47 -24.44 7.22
CA SER A 184 -3.41 -24.63 8.31
C SER A 184 -3.72 -26.12 8.49
N CYS A 185 -4.22 -26.44 9.67
CA CYS A 185 -4.97 -27.66 9.95
C CYS A 185 -6.07 -27.32 10.96
N LYS A 186 -7.04 -28.21 11.14
CA LYS A 186 -8.23 -27.95 11.97
C LYS A 186 -7.89 -27.44 13.37
N ASP A 187 -6.91 -28.05 14.03
CA ASP A 187 -6.52 -27.72 15.40
C ASP A 187 -5.81 -26.35 15.52
N LEU A 188 -5.36 -25.74 14.42
CA LEU A 188 -4.82 -24.38 14.42
C LEU A 188 -5.90 -23.33 14.63
N LEU A 189 -7.15 -23.61 14.24
CA LEU A 189 -8.22 -22.63 14.10
C LEU A 189 -8.96 -22.32 15.41
N SER A 190 -8.42 -22.74 16.55
CA SER A 190 -9.00 -22.52 17.88
C SER A 190 -7.94 -22.14 18.89
N VAL A 191 -8.23 -21.13 19.71
CA VAL A 191 -7.35 -20.66 20.80
C VAL A 191 -6.98 -21.78 21.77
N ALA A 192 -7.88 -22.75 21.97
CA ALA A 192 -7.68 -23.86 22.90
C ALA A 192 -6.65 -24.89 22.40
N THR A 193 -6.51 -25.06 21.09
CA THR A 193 -5.71 -26.13 20.47
C THR A 193 -4.51 -25.61 19.67
N ALA A 194 -4.50 -24.33 19.28
CA ALA A 194 -3.47 -23.76 18.42
C ALA A 194 -2.05 -23.86 18.98
N GLU A 195 -1.88 -23.89 20.30
CA GLU A 195 -0.54 -23.90 20.91
C GLU A 195 0.30 -25.12 20.53
N GLU A 196 -0.31 -26.30 20.51
CA GLU A 196 0.39 -27.55 20.16
C GLU A 196 0.80 -27.54 18.68
N VAL A 197 -0.12 -27.09 17.81
CA VAL A 197 0.11 -26.99 16.37
C VAL A 197 1.22 -25.99 16.04
N VAL A 198 1.19 -24.79 16.64
CA VAL A 198 2.22 -23.76 16.43
C VAL A 198 3.58 -24.25 16.91
N LYS A 199 3.66 -24.86 18.10
CA LYS A 199 4.93 -25.43 18.62
C LYS A 199 5.50 -26.51 17.70
N ALA A 200 4.65 -27.28 17.03
CA ALA A 200 5.09 -28.31 16.09
C ALA A 200 5.63 -27.74 14.76
N MET A 201 5.11 -26.59 14.29
CA MET A 201 5.47 -26.04 12.98
C MET A 201 6.43 -24.85 13.02
N MET A 202 6.51 -24.08 14.12
CA MET A 202 7.21 -22.78 14.19
C MET A 202 8.71 -22.81 13.88
N ASN A 203 9.36 -23.98 13.97
CA ASN A 203 10.77 -24.15 13.65
C ASN A 203 11.00 -24.81 12.28
N HIS A 204 9.93 -25.09 11.53
CA HIS A 204 10.01 -25.77 10.26
C HIS A 204 10.53 -24.80 9.16
N PRO A 205 11.65 -25.08 8.49
CA PRO A 205 12.28 -24.15 7.53
C PRO A 205 11.40 -23.75 6.33
N ALA A 206 10.44 -24.58 5.95
CA ALA A 206 9.49 -24.26 4.88
C ALA A 206 8.25 -23.49 5.33
N LEU A 207 8.00 -23.32 6.63
CA LEU A 207 6.86 -22.54 7.09
C LEU A 207 7.06 -21.07 6.69
N TYR A 208 6.01 -20.47 6.14
CA TYR A 208 5.97 -19.05 5.77
C TYR A 208 4.94 -18.29 6.60
N ALA A 209 3.72 -18.84 6.74
CA ALA A 209 2.67 -18.23 7.54
C ALA A 209 1.62 -19.26 7.98
N TYR A 210 0.84 -18.90 8.99
CA TYR A 210 -0.30 -19.67 9.48
C TYR A 210 -1.60 -19.18 8.81
N HIS A 211 -2.21 -19.96 7.93
CA HIS A 211 -3.52 -19.64 7.35
C HIS A 211 -4.62 -19.87 8.40
N LEU A 212 -5.39 -18.82 8.70
CA LEU A 212 -6.46 -18.90 9.70
C LEU A 212 -7.85 -18.87 9.10
N LYS A 213 -8.07 -18.06 8.06
CA LYS A 213 -9.40 -17.88 7.49
C LYS A 213 -9.34 -17.28 6.09
N ASP A 214 -10.18 -17.81 5.22
CA ASP A 214 -10.55 -17.20 3.96
C ASP A 214 -11.89 -16.48 4.14
N GLU A 215 -11.95 -15.25 3.64
CA GLU A 215 -13.14 -14.41 3.57
C GLU A 215 -13.97 -14.36 4.89
N PRO A 216 -13.42 -13.80 5.98
CA PRO A 216 -14.15 -13.71 7.25
C PRO A 216 -15.32 -12.73 7.18
N GLU A 217 -16.35 -12.99 7.99
CA GLU A 217 -17.37 -11.99 8.28
C GLU A 217 -16.86 -10.97 9.30
N VAL A 218 -17.45 -9.77 9.37
CA VAL A 218 -17.08 -8.74 10.37
C VAL A 218 -17.23 -9.26 11.81
N ASN A 219 -18.19 -10.17 12.04
CA ASN A 219 -18.41 -10.79 13.34
C ASN A 219 -17.33 -11.83 13.73
N ASP A 220 -16.54 -12.31 12.77
CA ASP A 220 -15.44 -13.24 13.03
C ASP A 220 -14.19 -12.51 13.57
N LEU A 221 -14.08 -11.20 13.32
CA LEU A 221 -12.88 -10.39 13.57
C LEU A 221 -12.39 -10.41 15.03
N PRO A 222 -13.24 -10.30 16.07
CA PRO A 222 -12.77 -10.37 17.46
C PRO A 222 -12.07 -11.70 17.77
N GLY A 223 -12.68 -12.82 17.35
CA GLY A 223 -12.14 -14.17 17.59
C GLY A 223 -10.85 -14.42 16.81
N LEU A 224 -10.77 -13.95 15.56
CA LEU A 224 -9.53 -13.97 14.78
C LEU A 224 -8.43 -13.13 15.42
N GLY A 225 -8.77 -11.94 15.94
CA GLY A 225 -7.85 -11.07 16.67
C GLY A 225 -7.28 -11.73 17.92
N GLU A 226 -8.09 -12.45 18.68
CA GLU A 226 -7.65 -13.25 19.83
C GLU A 226 -6.71 -14.40 19.42
N LEU A 227 -7.06 -15.14 18.36
CA LEU A 227 -6.24 -16.24 17.86
C LEU A 227 -4.87 -15.76 17.34
N VAL A 228 -4.84 -14.68 16.56
CA VAL A 228 -3.58 -14.09 16.07
C VAL A 228 -2.71 -13.63 17.24
N LYS A 229 -3.29 -12.99 18.27
CA LYS A 229 -2.55 -12.60 19.48
C LYS A 229 -1.98 -13.82 20.19
N LYS A 230 -2.75 -14.90 20.35
CA LYS A 230 -2.28 -16.15 20.97
C LYS A 230 -1.10 -16.74 20.18
N ILE A 231 -1.25 -16.92 18.87
CA ILE A 231 -0.18 -17.47 18.00
C ILE A 231 1.09 -16.62 18.11
N LYS A 232 0.97 -15.29 18.06
CA LYS A 232 2.10 -14.35 18.15
C LYS A 232 2.88 -14.44 19.48
N THR A 233 2.24 -14.85 20.58
CA THR A 233 2.95 -15.07 21.85
C THR A 233 3.82 -16.34 21.86
N ILE A 234 3.58 -17.26 20.92
CA ILE A 234 4.31 -18.53 20.78
C ILE A 234 5.33 -18.43 19.64
N ASP A 235 4.89 -17.94 18.48
CA ASP A 235 5.70 -17.71 17.29
C ASP A 235 5.52 -16.27 16.81
N SER A 236 6.54 -15.46 17.04
CA SER A 236 6.59 -14.06 16.59
C SER A 236 7.31 -13.88 15.26
N HIS A 237 7.86 -14.97 14.68
CA HIS A 237 8.62 -14.94 13.44
C HIS A 237 7.69 -15.11 12.23
N HIS A 238 6.79 -16.10 12.27
CA HIS A 238 5.88 -16.36 11.16
C HIS A 238 4.56 -15.59 11.31
N PRO A 239 4.11 -14.85 10.28
CA PRO A 239 2.83 -14.16 10.32
C PRO A 239 1.63 -15.13 10.31
N CYS A 240 0.48 -14.61 10.75
CA CYS A 240 -0.81 -15.20 10.44
C CYS A 240 -1.34 -14.62 9.12
N TYR A 241 -1.99 -15.45 8.32
CA TYR A 241 -2.55 -15.13 7.02
C TYR A 241 -4.08 -15.26 7.09
N ILE A 242 -4.78 -14.19 6.70
CA ILE A 242 -6.23 -14.11 6.55
C ILE A 242 -6.51 -13.37 5.24
N ASN A 243 -7.38 -13.91 4.40
CA ASN A 243 -7.78 -13.29 3.15
C ASN A 243 -9.15 -12.61 3.30
N LEU A 244 -9.29 -11.38 2.83
CA LEU A 244 -10.51 -10.59 2.95
C LEU A 244 -11.35 -10.67 1.68
N TYR A 245 -12.66 -10.55 1.83
CA TYR A 245 -13.58 -10.41 0.70
C TYR A 245 -13.26 -9.17 -0.16
N PRO A 246 -13.69 -9.15 -1.44
CA PRO A 246 -13.77 -7.95 -2.25
C PRO A 246 -14.90 -7.00 -1.81
N ASN A 247 -14.86 -5.78 -2.32
CA ASN A 247 -15.84 -4.73 -2.04
C ASN A 247 -17.28 -5.12 -2.35
N TRP A 248 -17.56 -5.83 -3.44
CA TRP A 248 -18.91 -6.24 -3.79
C TRP A 248 -19.48 -7.32 -2.85
N ALA A 249 -18.64 -8.14 -2.22
CA ALA A 249 -19.06 -9.19 -1.30
C ALA A 249 -19.25 -8.65 0.13
N TRP A 250 -18.38 -7.74 0.58
CA TRP A 250 -18.50 -7.06 1.89
C TRP A 250 -19.38 -5.81 1.89
N GLY A 251 -20.02 -5.51 0.75
CA GLY A 251 -20.84 -4.33 0.56
C GLY A 251 -20.01 -3.11 0.19
N LYS A 252 -20.19 -2.66 -1.05
CA LYS A 252 -19.38 -1.62 -1.70
C LYS A 252 -19.20 -0.35 -0.86
N GLU A 253 -20.27 0.10 -0.20
CA GLU A 253 -20.26 1.34 0.59
C GLU A 253 -19.75 1.13 2.04
N LEU A 254 -19.67 -0.11 2.51
CA LEU A 254 -19.15 -0.47 3.84
C LEU A 254 -17.70 -0.96 3.78
N TYR A 255 -17.16 -1.19 2.58
CA TYR A 255 -15.90 -1.90 2.41
C TYR A 255 -14.73 -1.26 3.15
N SER A 256 -14.52 0.05 2.98
CA SER A 256 -13.44 0.79 3.67
C SER A 256 -13.59 0.75 5.19
N GLU A 257 -14.83 0.79 5.71
CA GLU A 257 -15.09 0.67 7.15
C GLU A 257 -14.81 -0.75 7.67
N ASN A 258 -15.15 -1.78 6.89
CA ASN A 258 -14.87 -3.18 7.21
C ASN A 258 -13.36 -3.47 7.21
N VAL A 259 -12.63 -2.98 6.21
CA VAL A 259 -11.16 -3.10 6.14
C VAL A 259 -10.51 -2.40 7.34
N LYS A 260 -10.97 -1.19 7.70
CA LYS A 260 -10.50 -0.48 8.90
C LYS A 260 -10.76 -1.30 10.17
N SER A 261 -11.96 -1.85 10.31
CA SER A 261 -12.35 -2.71 11.44
C SER A 261 -11.45 -3.95 11.55
N PHE A 262 -11.12 -4.60 10.42
CA PHE A 262 -10.16 -5.70 10.38
C PHE A 262 -8.79 -5.29 10.89
N ILE A 263 -8.24 -4.17 10.37
CA ILE A 263 -6.91 -3.69 10.74
C ILE A 263 -6.81 -3.36 12.24
N GLU A 264 -7.87 -2.78 12.83
CA GLU A 264 -7.93 -2.42 14.25
C GLU A 264 -8.02 -3.65 15.17
N GLN A 265 -8.75 -4.69 14.73
CA GLN A 265 -9.04 -5.85 15.58
C GLN A 265 -8.03 -7.00 15.42
N VAL A 266 -7.47 -7.18 14.22
CA VAL A 266 -6.67 -8.35 13.85
C VAL A 266 -5.22 -7.93 13.57
N PRO A 267 -4.27 -8.21 14.48
CA PRO A 267 -2.91 -7.65 14.41
C PRO A 267 -1.99 -8.42 13.46
N VAL A 268 -2.38 -8.55 12.19
CA VAL A 268 -1.55 -9.13 11.11
C VAL A 268 -0.63 -8.08 10.47
N PRO A 269 0.52 -8.48 9.88
CA PRO A 269 1.48 -7.53 9.34
C PRO A 269 1.15 -7.01 7.93
N PHE A 270 0.20 -7.63 7.24
CA PHE A 270 -0.21 -7.26 5.88
C PHE A 270 -1.71 -7.47 5.70
N ILE A 271 -2.26 -6.92 4.62
CA ILE A 271 -3.66 -7.12 4.21
C ILE A 271 -3.66 -8.05 3.00
N SER A 272 -4.53 -9.06 2.97
CA SER A 272 -4.75 -9.87 1.77
C SER A 272 -6.21 -9.77 1.38
N PHE A 273 -6.49 -9.66 0.09
CA PHE A 273 -7.86 -9.69 -0.44
C PHE A 273 -7.85 -10.24 -1.86
N ASP A 274 -8.94 -10.83 -2.30
CA ASP A 274 -9.16 -11.19 -3.71
C ASP A 274 -10.25 -10.34 -4.34
N ASN A 275 -10.11 -10.06 -5.65
CA ASN A 275 -11.15 -9.53 -6.50
C ASN A 275 -10.82 -9.88 -7.95
N TYR A 276 -11.53 -10.85 -8.53
CA TYR A 276 -11.26 -11.32 -9.89
C TYR A 276 -11.96 -10.44 -10.93
N PRO A 277 -11.23 -9.67 -11.75
CA PRO A 277 -11.84 -8.57 -12.50
C PRO A 277 -12.43 -8.98 -13.83
N ILE A 278 -11.98 -10.09 -14.43
CA ILE A 278 -12.29 -10.40 -15.83
C ILE A 278 -13.37 -11.48 -15.88
N VAL A 279 -14.60 -11.09 -16.20
CA VAL A 279 -15.77 -11.96 -16.09
C VAL A 279 -16.63 -11.91 -17.34
N SER A 280 -17.13 -13.06 -17.77
CA SER A 280 -18.19 -13.17 -18.78
C SER A 280 -19.55 -13.19 -18.08
N ILE A 281 -20.44 -12.28 -18.46
CA ILE A 281 -21.79 -12.16 -17.87
C ILE A 281 -22.81 -12.60 -18.90
N ASN A 282 -23.67 -13.55 -18.56
CA ASN A 282 -24.73 -14.08 -19.44
C ASN A 282 -24.20 -14.56 -20.81
N GLY A 283 -22.98 -15.13 -20.83
CA GLY A 283 -22.34 -15.62 -22.06
C GLY A 283 -21.73 -14.54 -22.96
N ALA A 284 -21.80 -13.26 -22.59
CA ALA A 284 -21.18 -12.16 -23.32
C ALA A 284 -19.63 -12.26 -23.33
N PRO A 285 -18.92 -11.57 -24.24
CA PRO A 285 -17.47 -11.39 -24.14
C PRO A 285 -17.06 -10.87 -22.75
N SER A 286 -15.90 -11.30 -22.26
CA SER A 286 -15.44 -10.93 -20.91
C SER A 286 -15.32 -9.41 -20.75
N ILE A 287 -15.62 -8.87 -19.59
CA ILE A 287 -15.41 -7.46 -19.28
C ILE A 287 -14.49 -7.33 -18.08
N VAL A 288 -13.88 -6.15 -17.91
CA VAL A 288 -13.32 -5.76 -16.61
C VAL A 288 -14.48 -5.29 -15.74
N ARG A 289 -14.62 -5.84 -14.52
CA ARG A 289 -15.62 -5.43 -13.54
C ARG A 289 -15.46 -3.93 -13.23
N PRO A 290 -16.53 -3.12 -13.32
CA PRO A 290 -16.44 -1.67 -13.14
C PRO A 290 -15.90 -1.21 -11.78
N ASP A 291 -16.10 -2.00 -10.74
CA ASP A 291 -15.75 -1.72 -9.34
C ASP A 291 -14.38 -2.27 -8.92
N TRP A 292 -13.66 -2.96 -9.80
CA TRP A 292 -12.37 -3.57 -9.48
C TRP A 292 -11.31 -2.53 -9.08
N TYR A 293 -11.14 -1.47 -9.88
CA TYR A 293 -10.17 -0.43 -9.55
C TYR A 293 -10.58 0.39 -8.32
N ARG A 294 -11.88 0.55 -8.04
CA ARG A 294 -12.35 1.09 -6.75
C ARG A 294 -11.83 0.25 -5.59
N ASN A 295 -11.91 -1.08 -5.69
CA ASN A 295 -11.41 -1.97 -4.65
C ASN A 295 -9.90 -1.80 -4.44
N LEU A 296 -9.12 -1.69 -5.53
CA LEU A 296 -7.68 -1.45 -5.47
C LEU A 296 -7.33 -0.10 -4.84
N GLU A 297 -8.07 0.98 -5.14
CA GLU A 297 -7.94 2.27 -4.45
C GLU A 297 -8.21 2.15 -2.96
N GLU A 298 -9.30 1.48 -2.57
CA GLU A 298 -9.72 1.31 -1.17
C GLU A 298 -8.67 0.53 -0.36
N ILE A 299 -8.16 -0.59 -0.91
CA ILE A 299 -7.11 -1.38 -0.24
C ILE A 299 -5.77 -0.65 -0.23
N SER A 300 -5.35 -0.04 -1.34
CA SER A 300 -4.06 0.67 -1.40
C SER A 300 -4.04 1.86 -0.43
N ALA A 301 -5.16 2.60 -0.31
CA ALA A 301 -5.32 3.66 0.68
C ALA A 301 -5.24 3.11 2.11
N ALA A 302 -6.03 2.08 2.45
CA ALA A 302 -6.02 1.49 3.79
C ALA A 302 -4.63 0.93 4.18
N ALA A 303 -3.96 0.27 3.23
CA ALA A 303 -2.59 -0.24 3.37
C ALA A 303 -1.60 0.89 3.67
N LYS A 304 -1.64 1.97 2.88
CA LYS A 304 -0.77 3.15 3.04
C LYS A 304 -1.01 3.87 4.37
N GLU A 305 -2.27 4.12 4.74
CA GLU A 305 -2.64 4.80 5.98
C GLU A 305 -2.17 4.05 7.23
N ASN A 306 -2.17 2.72 7.16
CA ASN A 306 -1.82 1.82 8.27
C ASN A 306 -0.40 1.27 8.18
N ASN A 307 0.41 1.74 7.24
CA ASN A 307 1.79 1.29 7.03
C ASN A 307 1.93 -0.24 6.88
N LYS A 308 1.00 -0.86 6.15
CA LYS A 308 0.99 -2.29 5.86
C LYS A 308 1.12 -2.49 4.36
N PRO A 309 1.86 -3.49 3.89
CA PRO A 309 1.72 -3.92 2.51
C PRO A 309 0.37 -4.65 2.34
N PHE A 310 -0.11 -4.70 1.10
CA PHE A 310 -1.22 -5.58 0.74
C PHE A 310 -0.79 -6.61 -0.31
N TRP A 311 -1.49 -7.74 -0.35
CA TRP A 311 -1.33 -8.82 -1.31
C TRP A 311 -2.62 -8.95 -2.11
N ALA A 312 -2.50 -9.21 -3.41
CA ALA A 312 -3.61 -9.23 -4.34
C ALA A 312 -3.60 -10.47 -5.23
N PHE A 313 -4.74 -10.76 -5.84
CA PHE A 313 -4.96 -11.97 -6.61
C PHE A 313 -5.07 -11.73 -8.11
N ALA A 314 -4.56 -12.70 -8.86
CA ALA A 314 -4.93 -12.93 -10.25
C ALA A 314 -5.65 -14.29 -10.38
N LEU A 315 -6.74 -14.34 -11.13
CA LEU A 315 -7.46 -15.58 -11.39
C LEU A 315 -6.76 -16.40 -12.48
N ALA A 316 -6.40 -17.64 -12.13
CA ALA A 316 -5.82 -18.62 -13.05
C ALA A 316 -6.74 -19.82 -13.32
N LEU A 317 -7.90 -19.91 -12.66
CA LEU A 317 -8.84 -21.03 -12.77
C LEU A 317 -10.14 -20.62 -13.46
N SER A 318 -10.51 -21.36 -14.53
CA SER A 318 -11.83 -21.24 -15.13
C SER A 318 -12.90 -21.93 -14.29
N HIS A 319 -13.97 -21.23 -13.95
CA HIS A 319 -15.11 -21.75 -13.20
C HIS A 319 -16.32 -20.82 -13.32
N LYS A 320 -17.51 -21.31 -12.96
CA LYS A 320 -18.68 -20.45 -12.77
C LYS A 320 -18.65 -19.87 -11.36
N LEU A 321 -18.81 -18.56 -11.25
CA LEU A 321 -19.04 -17.90 -9.97
C LEU A 321 -20.50 -18.15 -9.53
N ASP A 322 -21.43 -17.95 -10.46
CA ASP A 322 -22.87 -18.18 -10.27
C ASP A 322 -23.54 -18.57 -11.60
N GLU A 323 -24.89 -18.55 -11.65
CA GLU A 323 -25.66 -18.89 -12.86
C GLU A 323 -25.37 -17.98 -14.06
N THR A 324 -24.97 -16.73 -13.80
CA THR A 324 -24.79 -15.67 -14.80
C THR A 324 -23.33 -15.28 -15.03
N HIS A 325 -22.47 -15.45 -14.04
CA HIS A 325 -21.06 -15.06 -14.08
C HIS A 325 -20.13 -16.26 -14.32
N PHE A 326 -19.34 -16.18 -15.38
CA PHE A 326 -18.38 -17.22 -15.77
C PHE A 326 -16.97 -16.64 -15.93
N TYR A 327 -16.02 -17.25 -15.24
CA TYR A 327 -14.60 -17.02 -15.43
C TYR A 327 -14.07 -18.01 -16.47
N LYS A 328 -13.65 -17.49 -17.63
CA LYS A 328 -13.06 -18.27 -18.71
C LYS A 328 -11.62 -18.65 -18.39
N ILE A 329 -11.05 -19.55 -19.17
CA ILE A 329 -9.60 -19.79 -19.17
C ILE A 329 -8.93 -18.45 -19.54
N PRO A 330 -8.04 -17.91 -18.69
CA PRO A 330 -7.50 -16.59 -18.90
C PRO A 330 -6.50 -16.59 -20.07
N THR A 331 -6.45 -15.49 -20.79
CA THR A 331 -5.42 -15.22 -21.80
C THR A 331 -4.21 -14.51 -21.17
N LEU A 332 -3.07 -14.48 -21.88
CA LEU A 332 -1.88 -13.77 -21.41
C LEU A 332 -2.14 -12.27 -21.14
N PRO A 333 -2.83 -11.51 -22.01
CA PRO A 333 -3.24 -10.13 -21.71
C PRO A 333 -4.09 -9.98 -20.45
N GLU A 334 -5.02 -10.91 -20.22
CA GLU A 334 -5.91 -10.87 -19.05
C GLU A 334 -5.14 -11.14 -17.75
N LEU A 335 -4.15 -12.04 -17.77
CA LEU A 335 -3.25 -12.26 -16.63
C LEU A 335 -2.33 -11.07 -16.37
N ARG A 336 -1.75 -10.48 -17.44
CA ARG A 336 -0.91 -9.27 -17.31
C ARG A 336 -1.71 -8.09 -16.74
N LEU A 337 -2.92 -7.86 -17.24
CA LEU A 337 -3.77 -6.78 -16.75
C LEU A 337 -4.02 -6.90 -15.24
N GLN A 338 -4.34 -8.11 -14.75
CA GLN A 338 -4.53 -8.37 -13.32
C GLN A 338 -3.24 -8.07 -12.54
N VAL A 339 -2.15 -8.76 -12.88
CA VAL A 339 -0.90 -8.71 -12.11
C VAL A 339 -0.24 -7.32 -12.17
N PHE A 340 -0.18 -6.69 -13.33
CA PHE A 340 0.50 -5.41 -13.48
C PHE A 340 -0.30 -4.25 -12.90
N SER A 341 -1.64 -4.33 -12.89
CA SER A 341 -2.46 -3.39 -12.12
C SER A 341 -2.24 -3.56 -10.62
N ASP A 342 -2.21 -4.78 -10.10
CA ASP A 342 -1.93 -5.04 -8.69
C ASP A 342 -0.56 -4.46 -8.28
N LEU A 343 0.48 -4.69 -9.08
CA LEU A 343 1.81 -4.13 -8.86
C LEU A 343 1.83 -2.59 -8.94
N ALA A 344 1.13 -2.00 -9.90
CA ALA A 344 1.02 -0.54 -10.03
C ALA A 344 0.31 0.09 -8.82
N TYR A 345 -0.64 -0.63 -8.21
CA TYR A 345 -1.31 -0.22 -6.97
C TYR A 345 -0.52 -0.50 -5.69
N GLY A 346 0.61 -1.19 -5.79
CA GLY A 346 1.56 -1.40 -4.70
C GLY A 346 1.52 -2.79 -4.05
N ALA A 347 0.88 -3.79 -4.68
CA ALA A 347 0.86 -5.15 -4.17
C ALA A 347 2.29 -5.65 -3.91
N GLN A 348 2.50 -6.29 -2.77
CA GLN A 348 3.80 -6.83 -2.35
C GLN A 348 3.86 -8.36 -2.38
N ALA A 349 2.78 -8.99 -2.83
CA ALA A 349 2.74 -10.39 -3.22
C ALA A 349 1.63 -10.58 -4.25
N ILE A 350 1.82 -11.52 -5.18
CA ILE A 350 0.82 -11.93 -6.17
C ILE A 350 0.32 -13.33 -5.82
N GLN A 351 -0.99 -13.53 -5.85
CA GLN A 351 -1.63 -14.79 -5.48
C GLN A 351 -2.46 -15.33 -6.63
N TYR A 352 -2.29 -16.59 -6.97
CA TYR A 352 -3.08 -17.25 -8.01
C TYR A 352 -4.13 -18.17 -7.41
N PHE A 353 -5.39 -17.87 -7.68
CA PHE A 353 -6.50 -18.80 -7.44
C PHE A 353 -6.79 -19.57 -8.74
N THR A 354 -6.46 -20.86 -8.84
CA THR A 354 -5.72 -21.73 -7.89
C THR A 354 -4.62 -22.48 -8.63
N TYR A 355 -3.80 -23.26 -7.92
CA TYR A 355 -2.87 -24.19 -8.57
C TYR A 355 -3.57 -25.17 -9.52
N ARG A 356 -4.85 -25.51 -9.25
CA ARG A 356 -5.64 -26.38 -10.15
C ARG A 356 -5.82 -25.76 -11.54
N GLY A 357 -5.76 -24.44 -11.66
CA GLY A 357 -5.75 -23.76 -12.95
C GLY A 357 -4.50 -24.07 -13.75
N LEU A 358 -3.35 -24.26 -13.10
CA LEU A 358 -2.05 -24.49 -13.73
C LEU A 358 -1.76 -25.98 -13.95
N GLN A 359 -2.19 -26.85 -13.03
CA GLN A 359 -1.91 -28.28 -13.12
C GLN A 359 -3.05 -29.10 -12.49
N HIS A 360 -3.47 -30.14 -13.21
CA HIS A 360 -4.29 -31.23 -12.65
C HIS A 360 -3.39 -32.40 -12.29
N ASP A 361 -3.34 -33.43 -13.14
CA ASP A 361 -2.25 -34.39 -13.15
C ASP A 361 -1.10 -33.83 -14.00
N ASP A 362 -1.41 -33.41 -15.23
CA ASP A 362 -0.48 -32.70 -16.12
C ASP A 362 -0.68 -31.17 -16.11
N PRO A 363 0.33 -30.38 -16.49
CA PRO A 363 0.18 -28.94 -16.70
C PRO A 363 -0.90 -28.59 -17.73
N THR A 364 -1.65 -27.52 -17.46
CA THR A 364 -2.68 -26.98 -18.38
C THR A 364 -2.09 -25.92 -19.30
N GLU A 365 -2.89 -25.41 -20.24
CA GLU A 365 -2.50 -24.26 -21.07
C GLU A 365 -2.22 -22.98 -20.27
N VAL A 366 -2.76 -22.85 -19.05
CA VAL A 366 -2.55 -21.69 -18.18
C VAL A 366 -1.14 -21.69 -17.57
N TYR A 367 -0.51 -22.86 -17.45
CA TYR A 367 0.82 -23.00 -16.85
C TYR A 367 1.86 -22.08 -17.51
N ASP A 368 1.96 -22.12 -18.84
CA ASP A 368 2.94 -21.32 -19.58
C ASP A 368 2.61 -19.81 -19.56
N LEU A 369 1.32 -19.46 -19.47
CA LEU A 369 0.90 -18.07 -19.34
C LEU A 369 1.33 -17.49 -17.98
N VAL A 370 1.04 -18.21 -16.89
CA VAL A 370 1.45 -17.80 -15.53
C VAL A 370 2.97 -17.80 -15.41
N LYS A 371 3.66 -18.79 -15.97
CA LYS A 371 5.12 -18.82 -16.00
C LYS A 371 5.72 -17.60 -16.70
N THR A 372 5.12 -17.18 -17.81
CA THR A 372 5.55 -15.97 -18.53
C THR A 372 5.40 -14.73 -17.64
N VAL A 373 4.23 -14.53 -17.03
CA VAL A 373 3.97 -13.37 -16.17
C VAL A 373 4.87 -13.38 -14.93
N ASN A 374 5.06 -14.53 -14.29
CA ASN A 374 5.93 -14.66 -13.12
C ASN A 374 7.38 -14.33 -13.43
N GLN A 375 7.89 -14.73 -14.60
CA GLN A 375 9.24 -14.35 -15.04
C GLN A 375 9.36 -12.83 -15.21
N GLU A 376 8.35 -12.18 -15.78
CA GLU A 376 8.29 -10.71 -15.90
C GLU A 376 8.27 -10.04 -14.50
N VAL A 377 7.49 -10.57 -13.55
CA VAL A 377 7.44 -10.08 -12.16
C VAL A 377 8.81 -10.22 -11.48
N GLN A 378 9.46 -11.39 -11.58
CA GLN A 378 10.75 -11.62 -10.93
C GLN A 378 11.87 -10.75 -11.51
N GLN A 379 11.90 -10.54 -12.83
CA GLN A 379 12.86 -9.66 -13.49
C GLN A 379 12.70 -8.19 -13.05
N LEU A 380 11.48 -7.80 -12.65
CA LEU A 380 11.15 -6.45 -12.20
C LEU A 380 11.02 -6.34 -10.67
N ALA A 381 11.32 -7.39 -9.91
CA ALA A 381 11.23 -7.40 -8.45
C ALA A 381 12.09 -6.30 -7.81
N GLY A 382 13.23 -5.97 -8.43
CA GLY A 382 14.11 -4.87 -8.04
C GLY A 382 13.41 -3.50 -8.04
N ILE A 383 12.32 -3.33 -8.79
CA ILE A 383 11.50 -2.13 -8.84
C ILE A 383 10.35 -2.22 -7.84
N PHE A 384 9.57 -3.30 -7.87
CA PHE A 384 8.29 -3.37 -7.15
C PHE A 384 8.41 -3.81 -5.68
N LEU A 385 9.27 -4.77 -5.36
CA LEU A 385 9.36 -5.31 -4.01
C LEU A 385 9.93 -4.26 -3.06
N GLY A 386 9.17 -3.89 -2.03
CA GLY A 386 9.50 -2.84 -1.07
C GLY A 386 9.29 -1.40 -1.58
N ALA A 387 8.70 -1.21 -2.77
CA ALA A 387 8.41 0.11 -3.30
C ALA A 387 7.25 0.78 -2.55
N GLN A 388 7.34 2.10 -2.41
CA GLN A 388 6.24 2.91 -1.89
C GLN A 388 5.43 3.51 -3.04
N VAL A 389 4.11 3.44 -2.95
CA VAL A 389 3.21 4.13 -3.88
C VAL A 389 3.09 5.61 -3.50
N ILE A 390 3.57 6.48 -4.39
CA ILE A 390 3.43 7.94 -4.24
C ILE A 390 2.05 8.36 -4.70
N SER A 391 1.66 7.99 -5.92
CA SER A 391 0.35 8.26 -6.50
C SER A 391 -0.06 7.18 -7.50
N VAL A 392 -1.37 6.97 -7.63
CA VAL A 392 -1.98 6.22 -8.73
C VAL A 392 -3.08 7.10 -9.33
N SER A 393 -3.20 7.04 -10.65
CA SER A 393 -4.18 7.81 -11.40
C SER A 393 -4.47 7.14 -12.74
N HIS A 394 -5.48 7.60 -13.45
CA HIS A 394 -5.94 7.01 -14.70
C HIS A 394 -6.00 8.03 -15.82
N THR A 395 -5.64 7.58 -17.02
CA THR A 395 -5.83 8.33 -18.28
C THR A 395 -7.01 7.74 -19.07
N GLY A 396 -7.34 8.32 -20.22
CA GLY A 396 -8.42 7.88 -21.10
C GLY A 396 -9.68 8.73 -20.98
N SER A 397 -10.64 8.51 -21.87
CA SER A 397 -11.94 9.21 -21.88
C SER A 397 -12.86 8.75 -20.75
N GLU A 398 -12.68 7.51 -20.29
CA GLU A 398 -13.44 6.91 -19.20
C GLU A 398 -12.51 6.57 -18.02
N ILE A 399 -12.74 7.25 -16.90
CA ILE A 399 -12.01 7.04 -15.65
C ILE A 399 -12.78 6.00 -14.81
N PRO A 400 -12.14 4.89 -14.37
CA PRO A 400 -12.81 3.87 -13.57
C PRO A 400 -13.44 4.45 -12.30
N GLU A 401 -14.55 3.87 -11.90
CA GLU A 401 -15.26 4.28 -10.70
C GLU A 401 -14.33 4.25 -9.47
N GLY A 402 -14.45 5.24 -8.59
CA GLY A 402 -13.66 5.31 -7.35
C GLY A 402 -12.21 5.75 -7.54
N THR A 403 -11.75 5.90 -8.78
CA THR A 403 -10.37 6.30 -9.11
C THR A 403 -10.26 7.79 -9.48
N LYS A 404 -9.03 8.24 -9.73
CA LYS A 404 -8.72 9.65 -10.04
C LYS A 404 -8.14 9.78 -11.43
N ALA A 405 -8.59 10.79 -12.17
CA ALA A 405 -7.97 11.19 -13.43
C ALA A 405 -6.52 11.66 -13.20
N LEU A 406 -5.65 11.44 -14.19
CA LEU A 406 -4.28 11.93 -14.18
C LEU A 406 -4.26 13.46 -14.06
N GLY A 407 -3.70 13.93 -12.96
CA GLY A 407 -3.47 15.36 -12.69
C GLY A 407 -2.10 15.81 -13.16
N SER A 408 -1.38 16.51 -12.29
CA SER A 408 0.00 16.95 -12.53
C SER A 408 0.96 15.77 -12.62
N LEU A 409 1.88 15.84 -13.59
CA LEU A 409 2.98 14.87 -13.73
C LEU A 409 4.15 15.22 -12.79
N PRO A 410 4.87 14.22 -12.25
CA PRO A 410 6.10 14.48 -11.51
C PRO A 410 7.18 15.00 -12.47
N THR A 411 7.98 15.97 -12.03
CA THR A 411 9.27 16.24 -12.70
C THR A 411 10.12 14.98 -12.59
N PRO A 412 10.76 14.49 -13.66
CA PRO A 412 11.06 15.14 -14.96
C PRO A 412 10.16 14.72 -16.15
N ILE A 413 8.92 14.31 -15.91
CA ILE A 413 7.96 13.96 -16.99
C ILE A 413 7.24 15.23 -17.46
N LYS A 414 7.40 15.58 -18.73
CA LYS A 414 6.84 16.81 -19.32
C LYS A 414 5.42 16.63 -19.84
N SER A 415 5.17 15.49 -20.51
CA SER A 415 3.85 15.15 -21.01
C SER A 415 3.66 13.64 -21.09
N LEU A 416 2.42 13.19 -20.95
CA LEU A 416 2.03 11.80 -21.10
C LEU A 416 0.63 11.75 -21.71
N THR A 417 0.47 11.00 -22.79
CA THR A 417 -0.82 10.78 -23.46
C THR A 417 -0.98 9.32 -23.84
N THR A 418 -2.21 8.83 -23.75
CA THR A 418 -2.59 7.45 -24.05
C THR A 418 -3.79 7.42 -24.99
N SER A 419 -4.06 6.27 -25.60
CA SER A 419 -5.31 6.03 -26.34
C SER A 419 -6.54 6.11 -25.43
N ASP A 420 -7.73 6.27 -26.03
CA ASP A 420 -8.98 6.58 -25.31
C ASP A 420 -9.35 5.59 -24.19
N THR A 421 -9.08 4.29 -24.34
CA THR A 421 -9.33 3.29 -23.28
C THR A 421 -8.53 3.57 -22.01
N GLY A 422 -7.39 4.25 -22.15
CA GLY A 422 -6.59 4.75 -21.05
C GLY A 422 -5.70 3.72 -20.36
N ALA A 423 -4.93 4.22 -19.40
CA ALA A 423 -3.94 3.47 -18.63
C ALA A 423 -4.12 3.67 -17.13
N VAL A 424 -3.62 2.74 -16.32
CA VAL A 424 -3.19 3.03 -14.95
C VAL A 424 -1.85 3.76 -15.05
N VAL A 425 -1.69 4.85 -14.31
CA VAL A 425 -0.44 5.62 -14.22
C VAL A 425 -0.06 5.72 -12.74
N SER A 426 0.97 4.98 -12.35
CA SER A 426 1.48 4.92 -10.98
C SER A 426 2.86 5.53 -10.88
N VAL A 427 3.10 6.28 -9.80
CA VAL A 427 4.43 6.76 -9.41
C VAL A 427 4.84 5.99 -8.16
N LEU A 428 5.91 5.21 -8.30
CA LEU A 428 6.52 4.43 -7.23
C LEU A 428 7.85 5.04 -6.81
N GLU A 429 8.25 4.83 -5.56
CA GLU A 429 9.55 5.27 -5.02
C GLU A 429 10.28 4.10 -4.34
N LYS A 430 11.56 3.92 -4.68
CA LYS A 430 12.44 2.93 -4.07
C LYS A 430 13.92 3.23 -4.33
N GLY A 431 14.75 3.19 -3.30
CA GLY A 431 16.21 3.25 -3.39
C GLY A 431 16.73 4.61 -3.89
N GLY A 432 16.02 5.70 -3.63
CA GLY A 432 16.32 7.05 -4.13
C GLY A 432 15.96 7.25 -5.60
N ASN A 433 15.27 6.29 -6.21
CA ASN A 433 14.73 6.40 -7.55
C ASN A 433 13.21 6.48 -7.49
N GLN A 434 12.64 7.19 -8.46
CA GLN A 434 11.21 7.13 -8.75
C GLN A 434 10.98 6.33 -10.04
N TYR A 435 9.81 5.72 -10.13
CA TYR A 435 9.38 4.93 -11.26
C TYR A 435 7.99 5.35 -11.69
N LEU A 436 7.82 5.64 -12.98
CA LEU A 436 6.52 5.83 -13.59
C LEU A 436 6.11 4.51 -14.26
N VAL A 437 5.07 3.87 -13.74
CA VAL A 437 4.51 2.63 -14.28
C VAL A 437 3.22 2.96 -15.02
N VAL A 438 3.14 2.60 -16.30
CA VAL A 438 1.99 2.83 -17.17
C VAL A 438 1.45 1.49 -17.65
N VAL A 439 0.26 1.09 -17.17
CA VAL A 439 -0.37 -0.20 -17.51
C VAL A 439 -1.51 0.03 -18.49
N ASN A 440 -1.51 -0.68 -19.63
CA ASN A 440 -2.63 -0.67 -20.56
C ASN A 440 -3.87 -1.33 -19.92
N ARG A 441 -4.96 -0.57 -19.74
CA ARG A 441 -6.20 -1.08 -19.11
C ARG A 441 -7.05 -1.93 -20.04
N ASP A 442 -6.68 -2.02 -21.31
CA ASP A 442 -7.35 -2.84 -22.32
C ASP A 442 -6.60 -4.17 -22.49
N PHE A 443 -7.29 -5.30 -22.31
CA PHE A 443 -6.73 -6.64 -22.53
C PHE A 443 -6.97 -7.17 -23.96
N ARG A 444 -7.55 -6.36 -24.85
CA ARG A 444 -7.81 -6.70 -26.26
C ARG A 444 -6.99 -5.87 -27.24
N ASN A 445 -6.82 -4.58 -26.96
CA ASN A 445 -6.26 -3.64 -27.92
C ASN A 445 -4.92 -3.08 -27.45
N VAL A 446 -4.03 -2.87 -28.42
CA VAL A 446 -2.78 -2.13 -28.22
C VAL A 446 -3.11 -0.68 -27.85
N MET A 447 -2.45 -0.15 -26.83
CA MET A 447 -2.52 1.25 -26.45
C MET A 447 -1.28 1.99 -26.95
N ASN A 448 -1.47 3.14 -27.61
CA ASN A 448 -0.38 4.03 -27.97
C ASN A 448 -0.06 4.97 -26.81
N LEU A 449 1.18 4.92 -26.31
CA LEU A 449 1.71 5.81 -25.28
C LEU A 449 2.68 6.80 -25.92
N SER A 450 2.38 8.10 -25.85
CA SER A 450 3.35 9.16 -26.19
C SER A 450 3.74 9.91 -24.92
N ILE A 451 5.04 10.00 -24.67
CA ILE A 451 5.60 10.57 -23.45
C ILE A 451 6.81 11.45 -23.80
N ASP A 452 6.87 12.64 -23.20
CA ASP A 452 8.02 13.54 -23.28
C ASP A 452 8.65 13.66 -21.90
N VAL A 453 9.97 13.54 -21.84
CA VAL A 453 10.76 13.39 -20.62
C VAL A 453 12.07 14.17 -20.71
N ASP A 454 12.70 14.47 -19.57
CA ASP A 454 14.09 14.96 -19.59
C ASP A 454 15.10 13.85 -19.86
N SER A 455 16.30 14.27 -20.25
CA SER A 455 17.46 13.40 -20.49
C SER A 455 17.91 12.55 -19.27
N SER A 456 17.41 12.88 -18.06
CA SER A 456 17.67 12.10 -16.84
C SER A 456 16.80 10.84 -16.73
N VAL A 457 15.77 10.70 -17.56
CA VAL A 457 14.84 9.57 -17.53
C VAL A 457 15.36 8.42 -18.39
N SER A 458 15.28 7.21 -17.82
CA SER A 458 15.49 5.96 -18.56
C SER A 458 14.18 5.17 -18.65
N ARG A 459 13.96 4.46 -19.75
CA ARG A 459 12.94 3.41 -19.85
C ARG A 459 13.50 2.11 -19.31
N VAL A 460 12.74 1.42 -18.46
CA VAL A 460 13.07 0.08 -17.99
C VAL A 460 12.44 -0.96 -18.92
N LEU A 461 13.24 -1.92 -19.35
CA LEU A 461 12.83 -3.05 -20.18
C LEU A 461 12.39 -4.23 -19.29
N LYS A 462 11.67 -5.19 -19.86
CA LYS A 462 11.13 -6.35 -19.11
C LYS A 462 12.19 -7.16 -18.37
N ASN A 463 13.41 -7.22 -18.91
CA ASN A 463 14.55 -7.88 -18.28
C ASN A 463 15.23 -7.04 -17.17
N GLY A 464 14.64 -5.92 -16.76
CA GLY A 464 15.16 -5.01 -15.74
C GLY A 464 16.27 -4.05 -16.22
N SER A 465 16.78 -4.21 -17.45
CA SER A 465 17.78 -3.29 -18.01
C SER A 465 17.14 -1.96 -18.42
N THR A 466 17.97 -0.92 -18.56
CA THR A 466 17.51 0.43 -18.93
C THR A 466 17.96 0.84 -20.33
N THR A 467 17.16 1.67 -20.99
CA THR A 467 17.49 2.32 -22.26
C THR A 467 17.04 3.78 -22.25
N THR A 468 17.66 4.63 -23.05
CA THR A 468 17.22 6.01 -23.25
C THR A 468 15.91 6.02 -24.04
N PRO A 469 14.86 6.75 -23.60
CA PRO A 469 13.67 6.99 -24.39
C PRO A 469 14.02 7.77 -25.66
N ASP A 470 13.55 7.30 -26.81
CA ASP A 470 13.81 7.92 -28.12
C ASP A 470 12.73 8.94 -28.55
N GLY A 471 11.75 9.17 -27.69
CA GLY A 471 10.60 10.06 -27.94
C GLY A 471 9.57 9.49 -28.93
N SER A 472 9.74 8.24 -29.37
CA SER A 472 8.75 7.58 -30.22
C SER A 472 7.48 7.21 -29.45
N THR A 473 6.36 7.15 -30.15
CA THR A 473 5.13 6.56 -29.60
C THR A 473 5.36 5.07 -29.35
N ILE A 474 5.11 4.64 -28.12
CA ILE A 474 5.28 3.26 -27.68
C ILE A 474 3.95 2.53 -27.83
N ALA A 475 3.94 1.45 -28.62
CA ALA A 475 2.85 0.48 -28.61
C ALA A 475 2.93 -0.37 -27.34
N VAL A 476 1.94 -0.25 -26.46
CA VAL A 476 1.81 -1.04 -25.24
C VAL A 476 0.81 -2.15 -25.52
N GLU A 477 1.29 -3.40 -25.50
CA GLU A 477 0.46 -4.58 -25.75
C GLU A 477 -0.72 -4.68 -24.77
N PRO A 478 -1.80 -5.41 -25.13
CA PRO A 478 -2.96 -5.53 -24.27
C PRO A 478 -2.60 -6.08 -22.88
N GLY A 479 -3.06 -5.39 -21.83
CA GLY A 479 -2.77 -5.67 -20.43
C GLY A 479 -1.31 -5.46 -19.99
N ASP A 480 -0.40 -5.09 -20.91
CA ASP A 480 1.03 -4.95 -20.64
C ASP A 480 1.36 -3.58 -19.99
N MET A 481 2.61 -3.41 -19.57
CA MET A 481 3.08 -2.17 -18.94
C MET A 481 4.39 -1.62 -19.53
N VAL A 482 4.58 -0.32 -19.36
CA VAL A 482 5.84 0.39 -19.62
C VAL A 482 6.29 1.11 -18.37
N ILE A 483 7.59 1.05 -18.08
CA ILE A 483 8.18 1.65 -16.88
C ILE A 483 9.25 2.66 -17.28
N PHE A 484 9.26 3.82 -16.62
CA PHE A 484 10.33 4.81 -16.68
C PHE A 484 10.91 5.02 -15.29
N THR A 485 12.18 5.41 -15.20
CA THR A 485 12.86 5.67 -13.93
C THR A 485 13.82 6.86 -13.99
N TRP A 486 13.97 7.55 -12.87
CA TRP A 486 14.91 8.65 -12.66
C TRP A 486 15.32 8.72 -11.19
N ARG A 487 16.43 9.41 -10.90
CA ARG A 487 16.83 9.73 -9.52
C ARG A 487 15.96 10.85 -8.98
N LYS A 488 15.49 10.70 -7.75
CA LYS A 488 14.74 11.71 -7.01
C LYS A 488 15.57 12.97 -6.75
#